data_AF-A0A382UM01-F1
#
_entry.id   AF-A0A382UM01-F1
#
_cell.length_a   1.000
_cell.length_b   1.000
_cell.length_c   1.000
_cell.angle_alpha   90.00
_cell.angle_beta   90.00
_cell.angle_gamma   90.00
#
_symmetry.space_group_name_H-M   'P 1'
#
loop_
_entity.id
_entity.type
_entity.pdbx_description
1 polymer ?
#
loop_
_entity_poly.entity_id
_entity_poly.type
_entity_poly.pdbx_seq_one_letter_code
_entity_poly.pdbx_strand_id
1 'polypeptide(L)' 'VPKDSENLDLYDEHEEIVSVRGKKVKRRGIFLLPNLLTTASLFSGFYSIISAIQGDFISAG' A
#
# COMPACT_ATOMS: atom_id res chain seq x y z
N VAL A 1 12.29 9.46 -26.23
CA VAL A 1 13.19 8.95 -25.18
C VAL A 1 12.30 8.65 -23.97
N PRO A 2 12.45 7.47 -23.36
CA PRO A 2 11.35 6.60 -22.92
C PRO A 2 10.65 7.07 -21.64
N LYS A 3 9.43 6.55 -21.44
CA LYS A 3 8.68 6.65 -20.19
C LYS A 3 9.47 5.90 -19.12
N ASP A 4 10.26 6.65 -18.36
CA ASP A 4 10.91 6.14 -17.17
C ASP A 4 9.81 5.71 -16.21
N SER A 5 9.86 4.42 -15.92
CA SER A 5 9.07 3.66 -14.98
C SER A 5 8.57 4.53 -13.84
N GLU A 6 7.24 4.59 -13.69
CA GLU A 6 6.63 5.08 -12.47
C GLU A 6 7.19 4.26 -11.31
N ASN A 7 8.22 4.78 -10.64
CA ASN A 7 8.60 4.31 -9.32
C ASN A 7 7.41 4.66 -8.45
N LEU A 8 6.53 3.67 -8.28
CA LEU A 8 5.52 3.70 -7.24
C LEU A 8 6.28 3.59 -5.94
N ASP A 9 6.80 4.72 -5.47
CA ASP A 9 7.45 4.87 -4.18
C ASP A 9 6.38 4.61 -3.11
N LEU A 10 6.08 3.33 -2.87
CA LEU A 10 5.15 2.85 -1.83
C LEU A 10 5.69 3.18 -0.42
N TYR A 11 6.93 3.67 -0.34
CA TYR A 11 7.46 4.44 0.76
C TYR A 11 6.98 5.88 0.59
N ASP A 12 5.78 6.13 1.09
CA ASP A 12 5.22 7.47 1.17
C ASP A 12 6.00 8.30 2.21
N GLU A 13 7.15 8.80 1.78
CA GLU A 13 7.84 9.92 2.38
C GLU A 13 7.33 11.22 1.74
N HIS A 14 6.00 11.34 1.49
CA HIS A 14 5.39 12.64 1.22
C HIS A 14 5.61 13.52 2.47
N GLU A 15 6.71 14.27 2.47
CA GLU A 15 6.85 15.47 3.25
C GLU A 15 5.75 16.44 2.77
N GLU A 16 4.58 16.38 3.39
CA GLU A 16 3.59 17.44 3.26
C GLU A 16 4.21 18.67 3.96
N ILE A 17 4.90 19.51 3.17
CA ILE A 17 5.49 20.77 3.64
C ILE A 17 4.33 21.75 3.85
N VAL A 18 3.60 21.61 4.94
CA VAL A 18 2.56 22.57 5.31
C VAL A 18 3.23 23.79 5.93
N SER A 19 3.06 24.96 5.31
CA SER A 19 3.47 26.24 5.87
C SER A 19 2.51 26.67 6.96
N VAL A 20 2.82 26.37 8.23
CA VAL A 20 2.07 26.91 9.36
C VAL A 20 2.77 28.21 9.78
N ARG A 21 2.11 29.35 9.54
CA ARG A 21 2.60 30.69 9.93
C ARG A 21 4.02 31.02 9.40
N GLY A 22 4.36 30.59 8.18
CA GLY A 22 5.63 30.94 7.53
C GLY A 22 6.83 30.05 7.93
N LYS A 23 6.64 28.98 8.70
CA LYS A 23 7.67 27.97 8.97
C LYS A 23 7.35 26.66 8.25
N LYS A 24 8.33 26.10 7.54
CA LYS A 24 8.26 24.76 6.95
C LYS A 24 8.29 23.74 8.09
N VAL A 25 7.17 23.05 8.31
CA VAL A 25 7.09 21.96 9.28
C VAL A 25 7.05 20.64 8.51
N LYS A 26 8.04 19.76 8.74
CA LYS A 26 8.03 18.40 8.21
C LYS A 26 6.99 17.58 8.98
N ARG A 27 5.90 17.18 8.32
CA ARG A 27 5.00 16.16 8.87
C ARG A 27 5.56 14.80 8.48
N ARG A 28 5.72 13.90 9.47
CA ARG A 28 6.13 12.52 9.20
C ARG A 28 5.00 11.85 8.41
N GLY A 29 5.28 11.40 7.20
CA GLY A 29 4.35 10.62 6.39
C GLY A 29 3.91 9.34 7.10
N ILE A 30 2.78 8.78 6.67
CA ILE A 30 2.26 7.51 7.19
C ILE A 30 2.96 6.37 6.42
N PHE A 31 3.55 5.42 7.14
CA PHE A 31 4.16 4.24 6.52
C PHE A 31 3.07 3.34 5.91
N LEU A 32 2.78 3.53 4.64
CA LEU A 32 1.77 2.73 3.92
C LEU A 32 2.26 1.31 3.67
N LEU A 33 3.56 1.13 3.36
CA LEU A 33 4.11 -0.16 2.97
C LEU A 33 3.86 -1.31 3.97
N PRO A 34 4.14 -1.17 5.29
CA PRO A 34 3.95 -2.28 6.23
C PRO A 34 2.47 -2.61 6.46
N ASN A 35 1.63 -1.58 6.55
CA ASN A 35 0.19 -1.74 6.83
C ASN A 35 -0.57 -2.27 5.60
N LEU A 36 -0.13 -1.88 4.39
CA LEU A 36 -0.68 -2.38 3.14
C LEU A 36 -0.38 -3.86 2.95
N LEU A 37 0.83 -4.31 3.31
CA LEU A 37 1.20 -5.73 3.28
C LEU A 37 0.31 -6.55 4.22
N THR A 38 0.10 -6.09 5.46
CA THR A 38 -0.78 -6.76 6.42
C THR A 38 -2.22 -6.84 5.90
N THR A 39 -2.72 -5.75 5.29
CA THR A 39 -4.06 -5.70 4.71
C THR A 39 -4.22 -6.67 3.53
N ALA A 40 -3.22 -6.73 2.64
CA ALA A 40 -3.20 -7.65 1.51
C ALA A 40 -3.18 -9.12 1.98
N SER A 41 -2.40 -9.43 3.02
CA SER A 41 -2.34 -10.78 3.60
C SER A 41 -3.69 -11.21 4.20
N LEU A 42 -4.34 -10.34 4.98
CA LEU A 42 -5.65 -10.63 5.55
C LEU A 42 -6.72 -10.82 4.46
N PHE A 43 -6.69 -9.96 3.44
CA PHE A 43 -7.61 -10.04 2.31
C PHE A 43 -7.42 -11.32 1.50
N SER A 44 -6.17 -11.68 1.18
CA SER A 44 -5.83 -12.92 0.47
C SER A 44 -6.28 -14.16 1.24
N GLY A 45 -6.01 -14.25 2.54
CA GLY A 45 -6.43 -15.40 3.35
C GLY A 45 -7.95 -15.59 3.37
N PHE A 46 -8.72 -14.50 3.45
CA PHE A 46 -10.18 -14.58 3.40
C PHE A 46 -10.70 -14.98 2.01
N TYR A 47 -10.10 -14.44 0.95
CA TYR A 47 -10.42 -14.81 -0.43
C TYR A 47 -10.17 -16.29 -0.69
N SER A 48 -9.04 -16.83 -0.24
CA SER A 48 -8.71 -18.26 -0.38
C SER A 48 -9.75 -19.18 0.26
N ILE A 49 -10.28 -18.82 1.44
CA ILE A 49 -11.34 -19.58 2.10
C ILE A 49 -12.61 -19.61 1.26
N ILE A 50 -13.02 -18.46 0.71
CA ILE A 50 -14.21 -18.35 -0.14
C ILE A 50 -14.05 -19.17 -1.42
N SER A 51 -12.90 -19.05 -2.10
CA SER A 51 -12.60 -19.78 -3.34
C SER A 51 -12.59 -21.30 -3.10
N ALA A 52 -12.05 -21.76 -1.97
CA ALA A 52 -12.08 -23.16 -1.58
C ALA A 52 -13.52 -23.67 -1.36
N ILE A 53 -14.40 -22.87 -0.74
CA ILE A 53 -15.83 -23.22 -0.55
C ILE A 53 -16.55 -23.31 -1.90
N GLN A 54 -16.18 -22.49 -2.89
CA GLN A 54 -16.72 -22.54 -4.24
C GLN A 54 -16.16 -23.70 -5.08
N GLY A 55 -15.21 -24.47 -4.54
CA GLY A 55 -14.54 -25.57 -5.23
C GLY A 55 -13.42 -25.13 -6.18
N ASP A 56 -13.06 -23.84 -6.19
CA ASP A 56 -11.92 -23.32 -6.96
C ASP A 56 -10.65 -23.35 -6.11
N PHE A 57 -10.01 -24.53 -6.12
CA PHE A 57 -8.78 -24.76 -5.37
C PHE A 57 -7.54 -24.15 -6.02
N ILE A 58 -7.58 -23.82 -7.32
CA ILE A 58 -6.48 -23.16 -8.02
C ILE A 58 -6.37 -21.71 -7.55
N SER A 59 -7.50 -21.01 -7.45
CA SER A 59 -7.55 -19.64 -6.94
C SER A 59 -7.40 -19.53 -5.42
N ALA A 60 -7.47 -20.64 -4.68
CA ALA A 60 -7.36 -20.66 -3.22
C ALA A 60 -5.93 -20.80 -2.70
N GLY A 61 -4.98 -21.26 -3.54
CA GLY A 61 -3.60 -21.59 -3.15
C GLY A 61 -2.58 -20.49 -3.39
#